data_AF-A0A2D5BAE1-F1
#
_entry.id   AF-A0A2D5BAE1-F1
#
_cell.length_a   1.000
_cell.length_b   1.000
_cell.length_c   1.000
_cell.angle_alpha   90.00
_cell.angle_beta   90.00
_cell.angle_gamma   90.00
#
_symmetry.space_group_name_H-M   'P 1'
#
loop_
_entity.id
_entity.type
_entity.pdbx_description
1 polymer ?
#
loop_
_entity_poly.entity_id
_entity_poly.type
_entity_poly.pdbx_seq_one_letter_code
_entity_poly.pdbx_strand_id
1 'polypeptide(L)'
;MEEIINRVSESKSLVVFDLEDYFPPAGISEFDLAPMLDNGVMREKKCRDFFAKFDASIFRDQLVTFFCSKEAILPQWIWPMASNSVAKEALYVTSGSKNEALQAYYAQRLSRIHWSDFSGKKVLLKGCGQYPVPDSAYLQASMHLSLTAQKLMYGEACSNILIKSNK
;
A
#
# COMPACT_ATOMS: atom_id res chain seq x y z
N MET A 1 -1.46 12.48 55.09
CA MET A 1 -1.01 11.38 54.23
C MET A 1 -1.09 11.88 52.81
N GLU A 2 0.05 12.18 52.21
CA GLU A 2 0.11 12.44 50.76
C GLU A 2 -0.10 11.10 50.06
N GLU A 3 -1.21 10.98 49.33
CA GLU A 3 -1.44 9.84 48.45
C GLU A 3 -0.34 9.80 47.39
N ILE A 4 0.33 8.66 47.29
CA ILE A 4 1.17 8.34 46.14
C ILE A 4 0.22 8.16 44.96
N ILE A 5 -0.03 9.26 44.24
CA ILE A 5 -0.75 9.22 42.97
C ILE A 5 0.12 8.45 42.00
N ASN A 6 -0.25 7.21 41.75
CA ASN A 6 0.43 6.34 40.80
C ASN A 6 0.20 6.92 39.39
N ARG A 7 1.14 7.71 38.87
CA ARG A 7 1.12 8.34 37.53
C ARG A 7 1.16 7.34 36.36
N VAL A 8 0.89 6.06 36.61
CA VAL A 8 0.90 5.00 35.59
C VAL A 8 -0.39 5.03 34.76
N SER A 9 -1.49 5.60 35.28
CA SER A 9 -2.78 5.70 34.56
C SER A 9 -3.03 7.02 33.83
N GLU A 10 -2.12 8.00 33.86
CA GLU A 10 -2.14 9.17 32.96
C GLU A 10 -1.34 8.94 31.66
N SER A 11 -1.04 7.68 31.35
CA SER A 11 -0.34 7.33 30.13
C SER A 11 -1.25 7.61 28.94
N LYS A 12 -1.12 8.81 28.34
CA LYS A 12 -1.37 9.05 26.91
C LYS A 12 -0.66 7.92 26.16
N SER A 13 -1.42 6.87 25.86
CA SER A 13 -0.91 5.56 25.48
C SER A 13 -0.02 5.69 24.25
N LEU A 14 1.15 5.05 24.29
CA LEU A 14 1.96 4.87 23.09
C LEU A 14 1.14 4.07 22.09
N VAL A 15 0.88 4.65 20.91
CA VAL A 15 0.22 3.96 19.79
C VAL A 15 1.29 3.54 18.80
N VAL A 16 1.27 2.28 18.39
CA VAL A 16 2.08 1.80 17.27
C VAL A 16 1.28 2.00 16.00
N PHE A 17 1.89 2.65 15.02
CA PHE A 17 1.37 2.75 13.67
C PHE A 17 2.32 1.97 12.77
N ASP A 18 1.96 0.74 12.44
CA ASP A 18 2.79 -0.13 11.60
C ASP A 18 2.35 -0.02 10.15
N LEU A 19 3.29 0.33 9.26
CA LEU A 19 3.00 0.36 7.83
C LEU A 19 2.83 -1.05 7.25
N GLU A 20 3.40 -2.09 7.86
CA GLU A 20 3.22 -3.47 7.38
C GLU A 20 1.78 -3.97 7.50
N ASP A 21 1.01 -3.43 8.44
CA ASP A 21 -0.42 -3.75 8.59
C ASP A 21 -1.24 -3.41 7.32
N TYR A 22 -0.69 -2.56 6.44
CA TYR A 22 -1.33 -2.16 5.20
C TYR A 22 -0.83 -2.93 3.98
N PHE A 23 0.11 -3.87 4.12
CA PHE A 23 0.56 -4.72 3.01
C PHE A 23 -0.61 -5.59 2.47
N PRO A 24 -0.70 -5.85 1.15
CA PRO A 24 -1.77 -6.70 0.62
C PRO A 24 -1.62 -8.14 1.13
N PRO A 25 -2.61 -8.69 1.87
CA PRO A 25 -2.43 -9.94 2.62
C PRO A 25 -2.19 -11.16 1.73
N ALA A 26 -2.82 -11.21 0.55
CA ALA A 26 -2.63 -12.29 -0.43
C ALA A 26 -1.42 -12.05 -1.37
N GLY A 27 -0.65 -10.99 -1.13
CA GLY A 27 0.52 -10.63 -1.91
C GLY A 27 0.22 -9.83 -3.17
N ILE A 28 1.19 -9.84 -4.08
CA ILE A 28 1.24 -9.01 -5.28
C ILE A 28 1.49 -9.90 -6.47
N SER A 29 0.69 -9.74 -7.51
CA SER A 29 0.84 -10.44 -8.78
C SER A 29 1.10 -9.47 -9.92
N GLU A 30 2.08 -9.80 -10.74
CA GLU A 30 2.50 -9.03 -11.90
C GLU A 30 2.04 -9.75 -13.16
N PHE A 31 1.31 -9.06 -14.03
CA PHE A 31 0.81 -9.60 -15.28
C PHE A 31 1.43 -8.85 -16.46
N ASP A 32 2.25 -9.56 -17.24
CA ASP A 32 2.87 -9.03 -18.44
C ASP A 32 1.92 -9.15 -19.65
N LEU A 33 1.61 -8.01 -20.26
CA LEU A 33 0.79 -7.90 -21.46
C LEU A 33 1.58 -8.20 -22.75
N ALA A 34 2.91 -8.26 -22.69
CA ALA A 34 3.76 -8.49 -23.87
C ALA A 34 3.41 -9.74 -24.69
N PRO A 35 2.98 -10.89 -24.11
CA PRO A 35 2.55 -12.06 -24.87
C PRO A 35 1.34 -11.80 -25.80
N MET A 36 0.55 -10.75 -25.52
CA MET A 36 -0.61 -10.38 -26.30
C MET A 36 -0.24 -9.60 -27.56
N LEU A 37 0.98 -9.07 -27.66
CA LEU A 37 1.49 -8.38 -28.84
C LEU A 37 1.60 -9.34 -30.03
N ASP A 38 1.29 -8.84 -31.21
CA ASP A 38 1.45 -9.48 -32.50
C ASP A 38 2.22 -8.51 -33.41
N ASN A 39 3.48 -8.84 -33.70
CA ASN A 39 4.42 -7.95 -34.41
C ASN A 39 4.49 -6.53 -33.80
N GLY A 40 4.53 -6.44 -32.47
CA GLY A 40 4.62 -5.18 -31.73
C GLY A 40 3.29 -4.43 -31.56
N VAL A 41 2.18 -4.98 -32.06
CA VAL A 41 0.86 -4.34 -31.98
C VAL A 41 -0.16 -5.24 -31.26
N MET A 42 -1.02 -4.65 -30.44
CA MET A 42 -2.15 -5.37 -29.85
C MET A 42 -3.34 -5.37 -30.80
N ARG A 43 -3.95 -6.55 -30.99
CA ARG A 43 -5.21 -6.70 -31.71
C ARG A 43 -6.33 -6.96 -30.70
N GLU A 44 -7.39 -6.16 -30.76
CA GLU A 44 -8.51 -6.26 -29.81
C GLU A 44 -9.07 -7.69 -29.72
N LYS A 45 -9.37 -8.33 -30.86
CA LYS A 45 -9.88 -9.71 -30.91
C LYS A 45 -8.95 -10.69 -30.19
N LYS A 46 -7.63 -10.61 -30.43
CA LYS A 46 -6.63 -11.46 -29.76
C LYS A 46 -6.64 -11.26 -28.25
N CYS A 47 -6.77 -10.01 -27.80
CA CYS A 47 -6.81 -9.69 -26.37
C CYS A 47 -8.10 -10.20 -25.70
N ARG A 48 -9.25 -10.04 -26.36
CA ARG A 48 -10.53 -10.60 -25.88
C ARG A 48 -10.49 -12.13 -25.81
N ASP A 49 -9.99 -12.77 -26.86
CA ASP A 49 -9.87 -14.23 -26.92
C ASP A 49 -8.95 -14.76 -25.80
N PHE A 50 -7.90 -14.02 -25.44
CA PHE A 50 -7.02 -14.34 -24.31
C PHE A 50 -7.76 -14.21 -22.97
N PHE A 51 -8.33 -13.05 -22.67
CA PHE A 51 -9.00 -12.81 -21.38
C PHE A 51 -10.26 -13.67 -21.19
N ALA A 52 -10.90 -14.14 -22.26
CA ALA A 52 -12.03 -15.06 -22.16
C ALA A 52 -11.63 -16.48 -21.67
N LYS A 53 -10.36 -16.86 -21.82
CA LYS A 53 -9.83 -18.18 -21.40
C LYS A 53 -8.94 -18.09 -20.15
N PHE A 54 -8.72 -16.86 -19.68
CA PHE A 54 -7.86 -16.54 -18.57
C PHE A 54 -8.54 -16.93 -17.25
N ASP A 55 -7.88 -17.76 -16.46
CA ASP A 55 -8.35 -18.10 -15.11
C ASP A 55 -7.97 -16.98 -14.15
N ALA A 56 -8.95 -16.15 -13.81
CA ALA A 56 -8.77 -15.03 -12.89
C ALA A 56 -8.68 -15.44 -11.41
N SER A 57 -9.04 -16.69 -11.07
CA SER A 57 -9.11 -17.14 -9.67
C SER A 57 -7.75 -17.12 -8.97
N ILE A 58 -6.66 -17.20 -9.74
CA ILE A 58 -5.30 -17.10 -9.21
C ILE A 58 -4.96 -15.72 -8.63
N PHE A 59 -5.77 -14.68 -8.93
CA PHE A 59 -5.58 -13.31 -8.45
C PHE A 59 -6.43 -12.95 -7.23
N ARG A 60 -7.09 -13.94 -6.62
CA ARG A 60 -8.00 -13.73 -5.49
C ARG A 60 -7.35 -12.98 -4.34
N ASP A 61 -7.97 -11.87 -3.95
CA ASP A 61 -7.55 -10.97 -2.87
C ASP A 61 -6.16 -10.33 -3.04
N GLN A 62 -5.55 -10.47 -4.22
CA GLN A 62 -4.20 -9.95 -4.48
C GLN A 62 -4.21 -8.51 -4.98
N LEU A 63 -3.08 -7.83 -4.76
CA LEU A 63 -2.72 -6.63 -5.51
C LEU A 63 -2.25 -7.06 -6.91
N VAL A 64 -2.97 -6.68 -7.97
CA VAL A 64 -2.60 -7.02 -9.35
C VAL A 64 -2.04 -5.79 -10.05
N THR A 65 -0.87 -5.94 -10.68
CA THR A 65 -0.30 -4.91 -11.56
C THR A 65 -0.11 -5.43 -12.97
N PHE A 66 -0.63 -4.67 -13.95
CA PHE A 66 -0.43 -4.94 -15.35
C PHE A 66 0.73 -4.12 -15.90
N PHE A 67 1.63 -4.76 -16.65
CA PHE A 67 2.76 -4.08 -17.29
C PHE A 67 3.01 -4.67 -18.67
N CYS A 68 3.92 -4.07 -19.44
CA CYS A 68 4.41 -4.66 -20.68
C CYS A 68 5.93 -4.69 -20.64
N SER A 69 6.52 -5.88 -20.67
CA SER A 69 7.99 -6.05 -20.65
C SER A 69 8.67 -5.64 -21.96
N LYS A 70 7.90 -5.52 -23.05
CA LYS A 70 8.39 -5.09 -24.36
C LYS A 70 8.10 -3.61 -24.59
N GLU A 71 9.03 -2.95 -25.26
CA GLU A 71 8.82 -1.60 -25.77
C GLU A 71 7.76 -1.64 -26.88
N ALA A 72 6.54 -1.23 -26.54
CA ALA A 72 5.41 -1.18 -27.46
C ALA A 72 4.45 -0.06 -27.04
N ILE A 73 3.85 0.61 -28.03
CA ILE A 73 2.77 1.55 -27.76
C ILE A 73 1.49 0.73 -27.50
N LEU A 74 1.02 0.79 -26.26
CA LEU A 74 -0.17 0.07 -25.85
C LEU A 74 -1.43 0.90 -26.16
N PRO A 75 -2.47 0.30 -26.77
CA PRO A 75 -3.72 1.00 -26.95
C PRO A 75 -4.43 1.20 -25.61
N GLN A 76 -4.97 2.40 -25.37
CA GLN A 76 -5.58 2.77 -24.08
C GLN A 76 -6.69 1.83 -23.60
N TRP A 77 -7.42 1.17 -24.52
CA TRP A 77 -8.48 0.23 -24.17
C TRP A 77 -7.99 -1.05 -23.50
N ILE A 78 -6.68 -1.37 -23.53
CA ILE A 78 -6.17 -2.58 -22.88
C ILE A 78 -6.33 -2.52 -21.36
N TRP A 79 -6.19 -1.34 -20.76
CA TRP A 79 -6.25 -1.16 -19.30
C TRP A 79 -7.62 -1.46 -18.70
N PRO A 80 -8.75 -0.89 -19.18
CA PRO A 80 -10.07 -1.28 -18.70
C PRO A 80 -10.40 -2.74 -19.04
N MET A 81 -9.89 -3.29 -20.15
CA MET A 81 -10.09 -4.71 -20.50
C MET A 81 -9.38 -5.64 -19.51
N ALA A 82 -8.13 -5.33 -19.16
CA ALA A 82 -7.33 -6.05 -18.18
C ALA A 82 -7.91 -5.92 -16.77
N SER A 83 -8.35 -4.73 -16.37
CA SER A 83 -9.03 -4.53 -15.09
C SER A 83 -10.30 -5.37 -14.99
N ASN A 84 -11.14 -5.37 -16.04
CA ASN A 84 -12.36 -6.16 -16.08
C ASN A 84 -12.08 -7.69 -15.98
N SER A 85 -10.95 -8.18 -16.50
CA SER A 85 -10.65 -9.62 -16.46
C SER A 85 -10.33 -10.15 -15.05
N VAL A 86 -9.91 -9.29 -14.12
CA VAL A 86 -9.60 -9.66 -12.72
C VAL A 86 -10.55 -9.03 -11.69
N ALA A 87 -11.48 -8.17 -12.10
CA ALA A 87 -12.29 -7.32 -11.21
C ALA A 87 -13.10 -8.07 -10.12
N LYS A 88 -13.45 -9.34 -10.35
CA LYS A 88 -14.21 -10.15 -9.38
C LYS A 88 -13.33 -10.83 -8.33
N GLU A 89 -12.03 -10.93 -8.56
CA GLU A 89 -11.11 -11.69 -7.73
C GLU A 89 -10.06 -10.78 -7.06
N ALA A 90 -9.54 -9.78 -7.77
CA ALA A 90 -8.46 -8.92 -7.28
C ALA A 90 -8.90 -7.93 -6.18
N LEU A 91 -8.04 -7.70 -5.19
CA LEU A 91 -8.25 -6.71 -4.13
C LEU A 91 -8.05 -5.28 -4.62
N TYR A 92 -7.07 -5.07 -5.49
CA TYR A 92 -6.73 -3.79 -6.09
C TYR A 92 -6.01 -4.04 -7.42
N VAL A 93 -6.25 -3.19 -8.40
CA VAL A 93 -5.69 -3.31 -9.74
C VAL A 93 -5.04 -2.00 -10.15
N THR A 94 -3.84 -2.08 -10.72
CA THR A 94 -3.08 -0.94 -11.23
C THR A 94 -2.22 -1.36 -12.41
N SER A 95 -1.42 -0.41 -12.92
CA SER A 95 -0.39 -0.67 -13.91
C SER A 95 0.98 -0.22 -13.43
N GLY A 96 2.03 -0.79 -14.02
CA GLY A 96 3.42 -0.45 -13.73
C GLY A 96 4.15 -1.58 -13.01
N SER A 97 5.35 -1.26 -12.53
CA SER A 97 6.19 -2.16 -11.75
C SER A 97 5.54 -2.54 -10.41
N LYS A 98 6.01 -3.63 -9.81
CA LYS A 98 5.64 -4.03 -8.44
C LYS A 98 5.76 -2.90 -7.40
N ASN A 99 6.81 -2.09 -7.50
CA ASN A 99 7.02 -0.99 -6.56
C ASN A 99 6.00 0.14 -6.76
N GLU A 100 5.74 0.53 -8.01
CA GLU A 100 4.70 1.53 -8.32
C GLU A 100 3.31 1.04 -7.88
N ALA A 101 3.03 -0.26 -8.05
CA ALA A 101 1.79 -0.86 -7.59
C ALA A 101 1.63 -0.77 -6.07
N LEU A 102 2.71 -1.06 -5.31
CA LEU A 102 2.73 -0.88 -3.87
C LEU A 102 2.52 0.60 -3.50
N GLN A 103 3.20 1.54 -4.15
CA GLN A 103 3.02 2.97 -3.89
C GLN A 103 1.56 3.40 -4.08
N ALA A 104 0.93 3.01 -5.18
CA ALA A 104 -0.46 3.33 -5.48
C ALA A 104 -1.42 2.70 -4.44
N TYR A 105 -1.18 1.44 -4.07
CA TYR A 105 -1.99 0.74 -3.08
C TYR A 105 -1.87 1.37 -1.68
N TYR A 106 -0.66 1.66 -1.23
CA TYR A 106 -0.43 2.35 0.05
C TYR A 106 -1.04 3.75 0.04
N ALA A 107 -0.90 4.52 -1.05
CA ALA A 107 -1.55 5.83 -1.17
C ALA A 107 -3.07 5.71 -1.00
N GLN A 108 -3.70 4.72 -1.63
CA GLN A 108 -5.12 4.44 -1.44
C GLN A 108 -5.46 4.09 0.02
N ARG A 109 -4.69 3.20 0.66
CA ARG A 109 -4.95 2.79 2.04
C ARG A 109 -4.79 3.93 3.04
N LEU A 110 -3.67 4.66 2.96
CA LEU A 110 -3.36 5.78 3.83
C LEU A 110 -4.36 6.94 3.67
N SER A 111 -4.93 7.14 2.47
CA SER A 111 -5.96 8.17 2.24
C SER A 111 -7.25 7.95 3.04
N ARG A 112 -7.49 6.73 3.53
CA ARG A 112 -8.70 6.35 4.27
C ARG A 112 -8.52 6.41 5.78
N ILE A 113 -7.33 6.76 6.26
CA ILE A 113 -7.02 6.79 7.68
C ILE A 113 -7.57 8.07 8.31
N HIS A 114 -8.26 7.91 9.43
CA HIS A 114 -8.69 9.02 10.27
C HIS A 114 -7.53 9.53 11.13
N TRP A 115 -6.66 10.35 10.55
CA TRP A 115 -5.44 10.83 11.22
C TRP A 115 -5.70 11.64 12.51
N SER A 116 -6.91 12.18 12.69
CA SER A 116 -7.36 12.79 13.94
C SER A 116 -7.29 11.84 15.14
N ASP A 117 -7.36 10.53 14.92
CA ASP A 117 -7.33 9.52 15.97
C ASP A 117 -5.97 9.46 16.67
N PHE A 118 -4.92 10.06 16.09
CA PHE A 118 -3.60 10.18 16.70
C PHE A 118 -3.41 11.47 17.51
N SER A 119 -4.42 12.34 17.54
CA SER A 119 -4.36 13.62 18.24
C SER A 119 -4.03 13.46 19.73
N GLY A 120 -3.03 14.21 20.20
CA GLY A 120 -2.59 14.18 21.59
C GLY A 120 -1.86 12.90 22.02
N LYS A 121 -1.65 11.93 21.11
CA LYS A 121 -1.00 10.65 21.41
C LYS A 121 0.50 10.68 21.11
N LYS A 122 1.24 9.78 21.76
CA LYS A 122 2.61 9.43 21.35
C LYS A 122 2.50 8.31 20.33
N VAL A 123 3.06 8.51 19.14
CA VAL A 123 3.00 7.53 18.04
C VAL A 123 4.40 7.01 17.73
N LEU A 124 4.50 5.69 17.62
CA LEU A 124 5.66 4.99 17.11
C LEU A 124 5.34 4.47 15.70
N LEU A 125 5.94 5.08 14.68
CA LEU A 125 5.85 4.66 13.29
C LEU A 125 6.83 3.51 13.02
N LYS A 126 6.34 2.44 12.38
CA LYS A 126 7.12 1.26 11.98
C LYS A 126 6.85 0.85 10.53
N GLY A 127 7.64 -0.09 10.02
CA GLY A 127 7.48 -0.70 8.69
C GLY A 127 8.69 -1.48 8.17
N CYS A 128 9.75 -1.63 8.98
CA CYS A 128 11.03 -2.22 8.59
C CYS A 128 11.20 -3.68 9.03
N GLY A 129 10.18 -4.51 8.80
CA GLY A 129 10.14 -5.92 9.20
C GLY A 129 10.05 -6.86 8.00
N GLN A 130 8.95 -7.61 7.87
CA GLN A 130 8.84 -8.76 6.95
C GLN A 130 8.40 -8.35 5.55
N TYR A 131 7.47 -7.41 5.44
CA TYR A 131 6.90 -7.00 4.17
C TYR A 131 7.54 -5.71 3.63
N PRO A 132 7.74 -5.59 2.31
CA PRO A 132 8.26 -4.37 1.74
C PRO A 132 7.24 -3.24 1.88
N VAL A 133 7.68 -2.13 2.46
CA VAL A 133 6.93 -0.88 2.57
C VAL A 133 7.58 0.15 1.65
N PRO A 134 6.84 0.78 0.71
CA PRO A 134 7.44 1.76 -0.19
C PRO A 134 7.79 3.05 0.56
N ASP A 135 8.89 3.71 0.18
CA ASP A 135 9.35 4.98 0.79
C ASP A 135 8.24 6.03 0.87
N SER A 136 7.40 6.12 -0.16
CA SER A 136 6.24 7.02 -0.21
C SER A 136 5.28 6.84 0.98
N ALA A 137 5.11 5.62 1.49
CA ALA A 137 4.23 5.35 2.63
C ALA A 137 4.78 5.94 3.92
N TYR A 138 6.10 5.85 4.15
CA TYR A 138 6.78 6.50 5.27
C TYR A 138 6.63 8.02 5.21
N LEU A 139 6.84 8.60 4.03
CA LEU A 139 6.71 10.05 3.84
C LEU A 139 5.28 10.53 4.12
N GLN A 140 4.27 9.86 3.54
CA GLN A 140 2.87 10.24 3.71
C GLN A 140 2.38 10.06 5.15
N ALA A 141 2.66 8.90 5.77
CA ALA A 141 2.28 8.66 7.15
C ALA A 141 2.98 9.65 8.10
N SER A 142 4.29 9.89 7.90
CA SER A 142 5.03 10.85 8.73
C SER A 142 4.50 12.27 8.60
N MET A 143 4.12 12.71 7.40
CA MET A 143 3.52 14.02 7.19
C MET A 143 2.25 14.18 8.02
N HIS A 144 1.31 13.24 7.92
CA HIS A 144 0.04 13.31 8.65
C HIS A 144 0.21 13.14 10.16
N LEU A 145 1.04 12.19 10.60
CA LEU A 145 1.31 11.94 12.00
C LEU A 145 2.05 13.11 12.65
N SER A 146 2.95 13.78 11.94
CA SER A 146 3.65 14.96 12.46
C SER A 146 2.68 16.10 12.78
N LEU A 147 1.63 16.27 11.96
CA LEU A 147 0.61 17.30 12.16
C LEU A 147 -0.38 16.97 13.29
N THR A 148 -0.61 15.68 13.56
CA THR A 148 -1.67 15.23 14.47
C THR A 148 -1.15 14.72 15.82
N ALA A 149 -0.10 13.91 15.84
CA ALA A 149 0.44 13.32 17.06
C ALA A 149 1.12 14.35 17.97
N GLN A 150 1.04 14.13 19.29
CA GLN A 150 1.81 14.92 20.26
C GLN A 150 3.32 14.67 20.07
N LYS A 151 3.69 13.41 19.91
CA LYS A 151 5.08 12.97 19.72
C LYS A 151 5.11 11.89 18.64
N LEU A 152 6.00 12.01 17.66
CA LEU A 152 6.24 11.02 16.61
C LEU A 152 7.65 10.46 16.76
N MET A 153 7.75 9.15 16.83
CA MET A 153 9.00 8.39 16.87
C MET A 153 9.00 7.39 15.72
N TYR A 154 10.19 6.98 15.28
CA TYR A 154 10.38 5.94 14.26
C TYR A 154 11.29 4.84 14.80
N GLY A 155 10.97 3.59 14.49
CA GLY A 155 11.78 2.42 14.83
C GLY A 155 11.07 1.48 15.81
N GLU A 156 11.82 0.72 16.59
CA GLU A 156 11.28 -0.29 17.50
C GLU A 156 10.91 0.28 18.87
N ALA A 157 10.03 -0.41 19.59
CA ALA A 157 9.60 0.04 20.93
C ALA A 157 10.80 0.22 21.88
N CYS A 158 11.80 -0.65 21.75
CA CYS A 158 13.04 -0.62 22.52
C CYS A 158 14.18 0.18 21.86
N SER A 159 14.04 0.57 20.59
CA SER A 159 15.09 1.24 19.81
C SER A 159 14.45 2.16 18.77
N ASN A 160 14.04 3.35 19.22
CA ASN A 160 13.41 4.36 18.37
C ASN A 160 14.15 5.68 18.43
N ILE A 161 14.00 6.45 17.36
CA ILE A 161 14.47 7.82 17.25
C ILE A 161 13.29 8.78 17.34
N LEU A 162 13.53 9.95 17.91
CA LEU A 162 12.54 11.03 17.96
C LEU A 162 12.54 11.77 16.62
N ILE A 163 11.37 11.86 15.98
CA ILE A 163 11.18 12.64 14.74
C ILE A 163 10.60 14.01 15.06
N LYS A 164 9.55 14.05 15.89
CA LYS A 164 8.83 15.29 16.24
C LYS A 164 8.26 15.23 17.65
N SER A 165 8.29 16.35 18.37
CA SER A 165 7.62 16.51 19.66
C SER A 165 7.04 17.92 19.76
N ASN A 166 5.74 18.03 19.98
CA ASN A 166 5.14 19.29 20.43
C ASN A 166 5.28 19.34 21.96
N LYS A 167 5.94 20.39 22.47
CA LYS A 167 5.93 20.71 23.90
C LYS A 167 4.54 21.14 24.32
#